data_AF-A0A4U5JCU2-F1
#
_entry.id   AF-A0A4U5JCU2-F1
#
_cell.length_a   1.000
_cell.length_b   1.000
_cell.length_c   1.000
_cell.angle_alpha   90.00
_cell.angle_beta   90.00
_cell.angle_gamma   90.00
#
_symmetry.space_group_name_H-M   'P 1'
#
loop_
_entity.id
_entity.type
_entity.pdbx_description
1 polymer ?
#
loop_
_entity_poly.entity_id
_entity_poly.type
_entity_poly.pdbx_seq_one_letter_code
_entity_poly.pdbx_strand_id
1 'polypeptide(L)' 'MSSELEREIGHDEFDPKGTLALIMVYFLILVVLWIFMYFVEFLGNDLTVVGVIA' A
#
# COMPACT_ATOMS: atom_id res chain seq x y z
N MET A 1 -11.19 44.18 -0.42
CA MET A 1 -10.77 42.95 0.28
C MET A 1 -11.89 41.95 0.10
N SER A 2 -11.85 41.20 -1.00
CA SER A 2 -12.84 40.18 -1.33
C SER A 2 -12.50 38.95 -0.51
N SER A 3 -13.34 38.58 0.43
CA SER A 3 -13.23 37.29 1.13
C SER A 3 -13.45 36.17 0.11
N GLU A 4 -12.38 35.49 -0.29
CA GLU A 4 -12.46 34.14 -0.88
C GLU A 4 -13.05 33.23 0.18
N LEU A 5 -14.37 33.13 0.22
CA LEU A 5 -15.08 32.14 1.02
C LEU A 5 -14.72 30.77 0.44
N GLU A 6 -14.08 29.93 1.26
CA GLU A 6 -13.91 28.52 0.96
C GLU A 6 -15.30 27.92 0.66
N ARG A 7 -15.53 27.59 -0.60
CA ARG A 7 -16.76 26.92 -1.06
C ARG A 7 -16.71 25.47 -0.58
N GLU A 8 -17.69 25.05 0.21
CA GLU A 8 -17.89 23.65 0.57
C GLU A 8 -18.05 22.82 -0.72
N ILE A 9 -17.15 21.86 -0.93
CA ILE A 9 -17.20 20.97 -2.09
C ILE A 9 -18.08 19.76 -1.74
N GLY A 10 -19.08 19.49 -2.58
CA GLY A 10 -19.96 18.33 -2.39
C GLY A 10 -19.19 17.02 -2.61
N HIS A 11 -19.62 15.94 -1.95
CA HIS A 11 -19.04 14.60 -2.14
C HIS A 11 -19.11 14.12 -3.61
N ASP A 12 -20.13 14.55 -4.34
CA ASP A 12 -20.34 14.19 -5.74
C ASP A 12 -19.30 14.81 -6.68
N GLU A 13 -18.67 15.91 -6.25
CA GLU A 13 -17.65 16.65 -6.98
C GLU A 13 -16.22 16.18 -6.61
N PHE A 14 -16.09 15.35 -5.57
CA PHE A 14 -14.81 14.82 -5.09
C PHE A 14 -14.40 13.56 -5.88
N ASP A 15 -13.37 13.68 -6.71
CA ASP A 15 -12.83 12.59 -7.53
C ASP A 15 -11.39 12.21 -7.13
N PRO A 16 -11.19 11.24 -6.20
CA PRO A 16 -9.88 10.94 -5.60
C PRO A 16 -9.00 10.02 -6.46
N LYS A 17 -8.98 10.18 -7.79
CA LYS A 17 -8.12 9.39 -8.70
C LYS A 17 -6.64 9.41 -8.32
N GLY A 18 -6.13 10.57 -7.88
CA GLY A 18 -4.74 10.71 -7.44
C GLY A 18 -4.41 9.88 -6.20
N THR A 19 -5.28 9.94 -5.18
CA THR A 19 -5.15 9.13 -3.96
C THR A 19 -5.25 7.64 -4.27
N LEU A 20 -6.21 7.25 -5.13
CA LEU A 20 -6.35 5.87 -5.57
C LEU A 20 -5.09 5.36 -6.29
N ALA A 21 -4.52 6.17 -7.19
CA ALA A 21 -3.29 5.83 -7.89
C ALA A 21 -2.13 5.64 -6.91
N LEU A 22 -2.01 6.53 -5.91
CA LEU A 22 -0.94 6.46 -4.91
C LEU A 22 -1.06 5.19 -4.05
N ILE A 23 -2.27 4.84 -3.61
CA ILE A 23 -2.55 3.59 -2.88
C ILE A 23 -2.22 2.37 -3.75
N MET A 24 -2.64 2.34 -5.02
CA MET A 24 -2.36 1.22 -5.92
C MET A 24 -0.87 1.03 -6.15
N VAL A 25 -0.12 2.12 -6.39
CA VAL A 25 1.34 2.05 -6.55
C VAL A 25 2.00 1.55 -5.28
N TYR A 26 1.60 2.06 -4.12
CA TYR A 26 2.11 1.60 -2.84
C TYR A 26 1.84 0.11 -2.61
N PHE A 27 0.62 -0.35 -2.87
CA PHE A 27 0.24 -1.75 -2.76
C PHE A 27 1.07 -2.65 -3.68
N LEU A 28 1.28 -2.24 -4.93
CA LEU A 28 2.13 -2.98 -5.88
C LEU A 28 3.56 -3.10 -5.38
N ILE A 29 4.14 -2.02 -4.81
CA ILE A 29 5.48 -2.06 -4.21
C ILE A 29 5.50 -3.10 -3.07
N LEU A 30 4.51 -3.10 -2.18
CA LEU A 30 4.43 -4.07 -1.10
C LEU A 30 4.35 -5.51 -1.60
N VAL A 31 3.51 -5.79 -2.61
CA VAL A 31 3.38 -7.13 -3.20
C VAL A 31 4.70 -7.57 -3.83
N VAL A 32 5.37 -6.69 -4.57
CA VAL A 32 6.68 -6.98 -5.17
C VAL A 32 7.72 -7.29 -4.11
N LEU A 33 7.82 -6.48 -3.06
CA LEU A 33 8.74 -6.71 -1.95
C LEU A 33 8.41 -8.01 -1.20
N TRP A 34 7.13 -8.29 -0.98
CA TRP A 34 6.68 -9.52 -0.34
C TRP A 34 7.06 -10.77 -1.16
N ILE A 35 6.79 -10.76 -2.47
CA ILE A 35 7.19 -11.82 -3.40
C ILE A 35 8.72 -11.98 -3.39
N PHE A 36 9.46 -10.86 -3.45
CA PHE A 36 10.92 -10.89 -3.42
C PHE A 36 11.47 -11.52 -2.14
N MET A 37 10.96 -11.11 -0.98
CA MET A 37 11.34 -11.68 0.31
C MET A 37 11.00 -13.17 0.38
N TYR A 38 9.83 -13.58 -0.11
CA TYR A 38 9.46 -14.99 -0.21
C TYR A 38 10.48 -15.79 -1.04
N PHE A 39 10.92 -15.27 -2.18
CA PHE A 39 12.00 -15.91 -2.94
C PHE A 39 13.31 -15.96 -2.14
N VAL A 40 13.73 -14.88 -1.49
CA VAL A 40 14.98 -14.86 -0.70
C VAL A 40 14.94 -15.89 0.44
N GLU A 41 13.80 -16.06 1.10
CA GLU A 41 13.66 -16.94 2.26
C GLU A 41 13.42 -18.41 1.89
N PHE A 42 12.62 -18.67 0.86
CA PHE A 42 12.12 -20.02 0.54
C PHE A 42 12.67 -20.62 -0.75
N LEU A 43 13.46 -19.89 -1.54
CA LEU A 43 14.10 -20.43 -2.75
C LEU A 43 15.37 -21.22 -2.37
N GLY A 44 15.20 -22.53 -2.16
CA GLY A 44 16.32 -23.46 -1.93
C GLY A 44 16.50 -23.93 -0.49
N ASN A 45 15.66 -23.48 0.44
CA ASN A 45 15.60 -24.02 1.80
C ASN A 45 14.11 -24.16 2.21
N ASP A 46 13.73 -25.32 2.73
CA ASP A 46 12.38 -25.56 3.28
C ASP A 46 12.10 -24.61 4.47
N LEU A 47 10.84 -24.53 4.91
CA LEU A 47 10.40 -23.74 6.07
C LEU A 47 11.25 -24.07 7.32
N THR A 48 12.32 -23.32 7.60
CA THR A 48 13.08 -23.45 8.86
C THR A 48 12.26 -22.79 9.97
N VAL A 49 11.41 -23.57 10.63
CA VAL A 49 10.69 -23.13 11.83
C VAL A 49 11.69 -23.02 12.99
N VAL A 50 12.21 -21.82 13.25
CA VAL A 50 13.01 -21.55 14.45
C VAL A 50 12.06 -21.33 15.62
N GLY A 51 11.63 -22.42 16.25
CA GLY A 51 10.79 -22.38 17.44
C GLY A 51 10.09 -23.70 17.74
N VAL A 52 10.77 -24.58 18.49
CA VAL A 52 10.13 -25.60 19.33
C VAL A 52 10.33 -25.14 20.77
N ILE A 53 9.24 -24.79 21.44
CA ILE A 53 9.21 -24.82 22.90
C ILE A 53 8.82 -26.25 23.28
N ALA A 54 9.82 -27.03 23.72
CA ALA A 54 9.61 -28.30 24.40
C ALA A 54 9.35 -28.03 25.89
#